data_AF-A0A526TI15-F1
#
_entry.id   AF-A0A526TI15-F1
#
_cell.length_a   1.000
_cell.length_b   1.000
_cell.length_c   1.000
_cell.angle_alpha   90.00
_cell.angle_beta   90.00
_cell.angle_gamma   90.00
#
_symmetry.space_group_name_H-M   'P 1'
#
loop_
_entity.id
_entity.type
_entity.pdbx_description
1 polymer ?
#
loop_
_entity_poly.entity_id
_entity_poly.type
_entity_poly.pdbx_seq_one_letter_code
_entity_poly.pdbx_strand_id
1 'polypeptide(L)'
;PGEILIKVHAAGVNRPDIQQRKGAYPPPPGASDLPGLEASGEVAALGDDISRWRIGDRVCALTPGGGYAEYVKVHAGSVLPLPAGFTHTEAAAVPENCFTVWHNVFERGALKKGETLLVHGG
;
A
#
# COMPACT_ATOMS: atom_id res chain seq x y z
N PRO A 1 -1.26 -9.99 15.37
CA PRO A 1 -2.59 -10.54 15.00
C PRO A 1 -3.15 -9.79 13.78
N GLY A 2 -3.81 -10.47 12.85
CA GLY A 2 -4.39 -9.81 11.65
C GLY A 2 -3.37 -9.27 10.64
N GLU A 3 -2.11 -9.69 10.73
CA GLU A 3 -1.04 -9.26 9.82
C GLU A 3 -0.66 -10.40 8.87
N ILE A 4 -0.34 -10.07 7.62
CA ILE A 4 0.27 -10.99 6.66
C ILE A 4 1.71 -10.56 6.38
N LEU A 5 2.55 -11.52 6.02
CA LEU A 5 3.88 -11.28 5.49
C LEU A 5 3.83 -11.44 3.97
N ILE A 6 4.29 -10.43 3.23
CA ILE A 6 4.38 -10.46 1.77
C ILE A 6 5.85 -10.59 1.41
N LYS A 7 6.19 -11.56 0.55
CA LYS A 7 7.45 -11.58 -0.19
C LYS A 7 7.35 -10.58 -1.32
N VAL A 8 8.15 -9.53 -1.29
CA VAL A 8 8.04 -8.38 -2.19
C VAL A 8 8.66 -8.69 -3.54
N HIS A 9 7.95 -8.35 -4.61
CA HIS A 9 8.42 -8.41 -5.99
C HIS A 9 8.66 -7.01 -6.56
N ALA A 10 7.84 -6.03 -6.17
CA ALA A 10 7.98 -4.63 -6.55
C ALA A 10 7.45 -3.70 -5.44
N ALA A 11 7.99 -2.48 -5.37
CA ALA A 11 7.56 -1.44 -4.45
C ALA A 11 7.43 -0.10 -5.19
N GLY A 12 6.44 0.69 -4.80
CA GLY A 12 6.20 2.03 -5.36
C GLY A 12 7.04 3.09 -4.66
N VAL A 13 7.42 4.14 -5.39
CA VAL A 13 8.17 5.28 -4.85
C VAL A 13 7.28 6.51 -4.75
N ASN A 14 7.14 7.04 -3.54
CA ASN A 14 6.20 8.09 -3.22
C ASN A 14 6.89 9.31 -2.60
N ARG A 15 6.20 10.45 -2.61
CA ARG A 15 6.75 11.72 -2.11
C ARG A 15 7.16 11.65 -0.62
N PRO A 16 6.40 11.00 0.29
CA PRO A 16 6.79 10.90 1.70
C PRO A 16 8.13 10.19 1.91
N ASP A 17 8.47 9.20 1.07
CA ASP A 17 9.75 8.46 1.16
C ASP A 17 10.95 9.42 1.08
N ILE A 18 10.87 10.41 0.19
CA ILE A 18 11.91 11.43 0.02
C ILE A 18 12.05 12.30 1.27
N GLN A 19 10.93 12.64 1.92
CA GLN A 19 10.91 13.49 3.10
C GLN A 19 11.36 12.73 4.35
N GLN A 20 10.98 11.45 4.48
CA GLN A 20 11.48 10.55 5.52
C GLN A 20 12.99 10.38 5.41
N ARG A 21 13.51 10.15 4.20
CA ARG A 21 14.96 10.07 3.94
C ARG A 21 15.71 11.35 4.35
N LYS A 22 15.07 12.52 4.25
CA LYS A 22 15.64 13.81 4.69
C LYS A 22 15.51 14.06 6.20
N GLY A 23 14.88 13.16 6.96
CA GLY A 23 14.58 13.32 8.38
C GLY A 23 13.43 14.28 8.68
N ALA A 24 12.69 14.74 7.66
CA ALA A 24 11.62 15.73 7.80
C ALA A 24 10.23 15.09 7.98
N TYR A 25 10.13 13.78 7.87
CA TYR A 25 8.87 13.04 7.98
C TYR A 25 9.11 11.70 8.70
N PRO A 26 9.17 11.69 10.04
CA PRO A 26 9.39 10.45 10.77
C PRO A 26 8.18 9.51 10.59
N PRO A 27 8.41 8.19 10.52
CA PRO A 27 7.32 7.23 10.46
C PRO A 27 6.47 7.29 11.73
N PRO A 28 5.18 6.91 11.66
CA PRO A 28 4.32 6.89 12.84
C PRO A 28 4.81 5.86 13.88
N PRO A 29 4.52 6.07 15.18
CA PRO A 29 4.92 5.13 16.23
C PRO A 29 4.48 3.69 15.92
N GLY A 30 5.41 2.74 16.01
CA GLY A 30 5.16 1.32 15.77
C GLY A 30 5.29 0.87 14.32
N ALA A 31 5.43 1.78 13.35
CA ALA A 31 5.78 1.43 11.98
C ALA A 31 7.28 1.15 11.82
N SER A 32 7.66 0.53 10.70
CA SER A 32 9.06 0.34 10.35
C SER A 32 9.75 1.69 10.11
N ASP A 33 11.04 1.79 10.47
CA ASP A 33 11.90 2.92 10.17
C ASP A 33 12.36 2.96 8.70
N LEU A 34 12.24 1.85 7.99
CA LEU A 34 12.50 1.75 6.56
C LEU A 34 11.39 2.47 5.74
N PRO A 35 11.74 3.19 4.66
CA PRO A 35 10.76 3.75 3.71
C PRO A 35 9.99 2.68 2.91
N GLY A 36 9.05 3.15 2.09
CA GLY A 36 8.22 2.32 1.22
C GLY A 36 6.81 2.18 1.77
N LEU A 37 5.87 2.83 1.08
CA LEU A 37 4.46 2.94 1.45
C LEU A 37 3.53 1.99 0.67
N GLU A 38 4.06 1.31 -0.34
CA GLU A 38 3.29 0.32 -1.09
C GLU A 38 4.21 -0.75 -1.68
N ALA A 39 3.68 -1.96 -1.78
CA ALA A 39 4.38 -3.09 -2.36
C ALA A 39 3.41 -4.05 -3.04
N SER A 40 3.92 -4.87 -3.97
CA SER A 40 3.24 -6.03 -4.50
C SER A 40 4.14 -7.26 -4.43
N GLY A 41 3.51 -8.43 -4.37
CA GLY A 41 4.23 -9.68 -4.21
C GLY A 41 3.31 -10.86 -3.91
N GLU A 42 3.85 -11.84 -3.19
CA GLU A 42 3.14 -13.06 -2.82
C GLU A 42 3.04 -13.18 -1.31
N VAL A 43 1.90 -13.65 -0.81
CA VAL A 43 1.72 -13.94 0.62
C VAL A 43 2.68 -15.05 1.03
N ALA A 44 3.64 -14.72 1.89
CA ALA A 44 4.66 -15.64 2.41
C ALA A 44 4.24 -16.30 3.72
N ALA A 45 3.51 -15.57 4.57
CA ALA A 45 2.99 -16.09 5.83
C ALA A 45 1.72 -15.35 6.24
N LEU A 46 0.91 -16.00 7.09
CA LEU A 46 -0.31 -15.46 7.67
C LEU A 46 -0.16 -15.43 9.19
N GLY A 47 -0.55 -14.33 9.82
CA GLY A 47 -0.82 -14.30 11.25
C GLY A 47 -2.15 -14.99 11.59
N ASP A 48 -2.40 -15.13 12.90
CA ASP A 48 -3.60 -15.75 13.42
C ASP A 48 -4.89 -15.06 12.92
N ASP A 49 -5.96 -15.85 12.80
CA ASP A 49 -7.33 -15.44 12.44
C ASP A 49 -7.51 -14.79 11.04
N ILE A 50 -6.61 -15.09 10.10
CA ILE A 50 -6.71 -14.60 8.71
C ILE A 50 -7.31 -15.69 7.81
N SER A 51 -8.55 -15.49 7.37
CA SER A 51 -9.27 -16.42 6.48
C SER A 51 -9.38 -15.96 5.03
N ARG A 52 -9.21 -14.65 4.77
CA ARG A 52 -9.36 -14.04 3.43
C ARG A 52 -8.21 -14.41 2.48
N TRP A 53 -7.02 -14.64 3.02
CA TRP A 53 -5.78 -14.80 2.25
C TRP A 53 -5.19 -16.18 2.46
N ARG A 54 -4.40 -16.63 1.47
CA ARG A 54 -3.65 -17.89 1.49
C ARG A 54 -2.21 -17.63 1.12
N ILE A 55 -1.30 -18.46 1.65
CA ILE A 55 0.11 -18.44 1.24
C ILE A 55 0.17 -18.71 -0.27
N GLY A 56 0.97 -17.91 -0.99
CA GLY A 56 1.08 -17.91 -2.44
C GLY A 56 0.09 -17.01 -3.18
N ASP A 57 -0.89 -16.40 -2.50
CA ASP A 57 -1.78 -15.43 -3.15
C ASP A 57 -0.95 -14.24 -3.66
N ARG A 58 -1.20 -13.83 -4.90
CA ARG A 58 -0.58 -12.64 -5.51
C ARG A 58 -1.38 -11.41 -5.09
N VAL A 59 -0.70 -10.44 -4.49
CA VAL A 59 -1.33 -9.29 -3.82
C VAL A 59 -0.56 -7.99 -4.06
N CYS A 60 -1.23 -6.86 -3.85
CA CYS A 60 -0.60 -5.57 -3.58
C CYS A 60 -1.16 -4.98 -2.28
N ALA A 61 -0.41 -4.12 -1.61
CA ALA A 61 -0.79 -3.60 -0.30
C ALA A 61 -0.25 -2.19 -0.06
N LEU A 62 -1.04 -1.43 0.72
CA LEU A 62 -0.58 -0.22 1.38
C LEU A 62 0.20 -0.61 2.64
N THR A 63 1.44 -0.15 2.76
CA THR A 63 2.34 -0.46 3.88
C THR A 63 2.54 0.81 4.73
N PRO A 64 2.61 0.71 6.07
CA PRO A 64 2.90 1.87 6.93
C PRO A 64 4.38 2.28 6.92
N GLY A 65 5.20 1.63 6.10
CA GLY A 65 6.65 1.64 6.07
C GLY A 65 7.20 0.24 5.77
N GLY A 66 8.48 0.13 5.42
CA GLY A 66 9.15 -1.16 5.20
C GLY A 66 8.89 -1.82 3.84
N GLY A 67 8.22 -1.14 2.91
CA GLY A 67 8.00 -1.67 1.55
C GLY A 67 9.30 -1.86 0.74
N TYR A 68 10.39 -1.17 1.11
CA TYR A 68 11.70 -1.31 0.46
C TYR A 68 12.53 -2.42 1.10
N ALA A 69 11.98 -3.63 1.13
CA ALA A 69 12.61 -4.83 1.66
C ALA A 69 12.17 -6.06 0.86
N GLU A 70 12.87 -7.19 1.02
CA GLU A 70 12.47 -8.46 0.39
C GLU A 70 11.17 -9.04 0.99
N TYR A 71 10.86 -8.67 2.23
CA TYR A 71 9.63 -9.05 2.92
C TYR A 71 9.06 -7.85 3.68
N VAL A 72 7.74 -7.69 3.64
CA VAL A 72 7.03 -6.64 4.38
C VAL A 72 5.82 -7.21 5.10
N LYS A 73 5.63 -6.77 6.35
CA LYS A 73 4.47 -7.13 7.17
C LYS A 73 3.41 -6.06 7.05
N VAL A 74 2.17 -6.45 6.76
CA VAL A 74 1.05 -5.52 6.58
C VAL A 74 -0.21 -6.05 7.25
N HIS A 75 -1.08 -5.15 7.70
CA HIS A 75 -2.40 -5.52 8.20
C HIS A 75 -3.25 -6.08 7.05
N ALA A 76 -3.94 -7.20 7.28
CA ALA A 76 -4.71 -7.92 6.24
C ALA A 76 -5.82 -7.09 5.59
N GLY A 77 -6.30 -6.04 6.27
CA GLY A 77 -7.28 -5.08 5.76
C GLY A 77 -6.71 -4.09 4.73
N SER A 78 -5.40 -3.92 4.67
CA SER A 78 -4.71 -3.02 3.72
C SER A 78 -4.23 -3.73 2.45
N VAL A 79 -4.62 -5.01 2.29
CA VAL A 79 -4.20 -5.89 1.21
C VAL A 79 -5.31 -5.97 0.16
N LEU A 80 -4.90 -5.91 -1.10
CA LEU A 80 -5.74 -6.10 -2.27
C LEU A 80 -5.25 -7.31 -3.06
N PRO A 81 -6.16 -8.05 -3.73
CA PRO A 81 -5.72 -9.04 -4.70
C PRO A 81 -4.96 -8.32 -5.82
N LEU A 82 -3.97 -8.99 -6.42
CA LEU A 82 -3.32 -8.46 -7.61
C LEU A 82 -4.38 -8.24 -8.70
N PRO A 83 -4.53 -7.03 -9.26
CA PRO A 83 -5.53 -6.77 -10.29
C PRO A 83 -5.36 -7.69 -11.50
N ALA A 84 -6.48 -8.15 -12.07
CA ALA A 84 -6.44 -9.05 -13.22
C ALA A 84 -5.72 -8.38 -14.41
N GLY A 85 -4.74 -9.09 -14.97
CA GLY A 85 -3.94 -8.61 -16.10
C GLY A 85 -2.72 -7.76 -15.72
N PHE A 86 -2.52 -7.42 -14.44
CA PHE A 86 -1.39 -6.61 -14.01
C PHE A 86 -0.16 -7.47 -13.69
N THR A 87 1.01 -6.96 -14.02
CA THR A 87 2.30 -7.41 -13.48
C THR A 87 2.46 -6.94 -12.02
N HIS A 88 3.45 -7.48 -11.30
CA HIS A 88 3.77 -6.98 -9.96
C HIS A 88 4.19 -5.51 -9.97
N THR A 89 4.96 -5.08 -10.97
CA THR A 89 5.38 -3.68 -11.08
C THR A 89 4.19 -2.74 -11.26
N GLU A 90 3.23 -3.08 -12.13
CA GLU A 90 2.02 -2.27 -12.32
C GLU A 90 1.15 -2.27 -11.06
N ALA A 91 0.97 -3.43 -10.42
CA ALA A 91 0.16 -3.53 -9.22
C ALA A 91 0.76 -2.79 -8.01
N ALA A 92 2.09 -2.67 -7.95
CA ALA A 92 2.78 -1.92 -6.89
C ALA A 92 2.58 -0.41 -6.99
N ALA A 93 2.03 0.11 -8.10
CA ALA A 93 1.74 1.54 -8.29
C ALA A 93 0.27 1.89 -7.99
N VAL A 94 -0.49 0.99 -7.37
CA VAL A 94 -1.93 1.16 -7.12
C VAL A 94 -2.25 1.57 -5.68
N PRO A 95 -1.69 0.95 -4.62
CA PRO A 95 -2.19 1.16 -3.26
C PRO A 95 -2.11 2.60 -2.75
N GLU A 96 -0.94 3.23 -2.70
CA GLU A 96 -0.76 4.54 -2.07
C GLU A 96 -1.62 5.61 -2.76
N ASN A 97 -1.58 5.66 -4.09
CA ASN A 97 -2.30 6.67 -4.85
C ASN A 97 -3.82 6.45 -4.81
N CYS A 98 -4.30 5.22 -5.00
CA CYS A 98 -5.74 4.95 -5.10
C CYS A 98 -6.40 5.08 -3.73
N PHE A 99 -5.74 4.62 -2.64
CA PHE A 99 -6.27 4.82 -1.29
C PHE A 99 -6.34 6.32 -0.96
N THR A 100 -5.29 7.08 -1.29
CA THR A 100 -5.26 8.53 -1.07
C THR A 100 -6.38 9.25 -1.82
N VAL A 101 -6.55 8.96 -3.11
CA VAL A 101 -7.61 9.56 -3.93
C VAL A 101 -8.99 9.12 -3.44
N TRP A 102 -9.19 7.83 -3.20
CA TRP A 102 -10.48 7.30 -2.75
C TRP A 102 -10.94 7.94 -1.45
N HIS A 103 -10.05 7.96 -0.45
CA HIS A 103 -10.35 8.52 0.86
C HIS A 103 -10.66 10.02 0.78
N ASN A 104 -9.85 10.81 0.07
CA ASN A 104 -10.02 12.27 0.08
C ASN A 104 -11.12 12.74 -0.86
N VAL A 105 -11.23 12.17 -2.06
CA VAL A 105 -12.18 12.63 -3.08
C VAL A 105 -13.59 12.06 -2.86
N PHE A 106 -13.69 10.76 -2.55
CA PHE A 106 -14.98 10.07 -2.50
C PHE A 106 -15.50 9.86 -1.09
N GLU A 107 -14.67 9.44 -0.12
CA GLU A 107 -15.15 9.23 1.25
C GLU A 107 -15.31 10.56 2.00
N ARG A 108 -14.28 11.42 1.98
CA ARG A 108 -14.32 12.72 2.66
C ARG A 108 -14.95 13.82 1.81
N GLY A 109 -14.56 13.90 0.54
CA GLY A 109 -15.05 14.93 -0.40
C GLY A 109 -16.44 14.65 -0.96
N ALA A 110 -16.89 13.39 -0.89
CA ALA A 110 -18.22 12.95 -1.35
C ALA A 110 -18.56 13.31 -2.80
N LEU A 111 -17.56 13.49 -3.68
CA LEU A 111 -17.72 13.94 -5.08
C LEU A 111 -18.87 13.21 -5.81
N LYS A 112 -19.75 13.97 -6.45
CA LYS A 112 -20.92 13.49 -7.18
C LYS A 112 -20.86 13.80 -8.68
N LYS A 113 -21.69 13.09 -9.43
CA LYS A 113 -21.90 13.35 -10.86
C LYS A 113 -22.34 14.80 -11.09
N GLY A 114 -21.65 15.49 -11.99
CA GLY A 114 -21.95 16.88 -12.36
C GLY A 114 -21.18 17.93 -11.55
N GLU A 115 -20.41 17.52 -10.55
CA GLU A 115 -19.50 18.43 -9.82
C GLU A 115 -18.14 18.56 -10.52
N THR A 116 -17.43 19.64 -10.21
CA THR A 116 -16.10 19.93 -10.76
C THR A 116 -15.03 19.69 -9.70
N LEU A 117 -13.99 18.92 -10.04
CA LEU A 117 -12.80 18.70 -9.22
C LEU A 117 -11.59 19.42 -9.85
N LEU A 118 -10.94 20.30 -9.10
CA LEU A 118 -9.63 20.85 -9.47
C LEU A 118 -8.52 19.95 -8.93
N VAL A 119 -7.64 19.48 -9.82
CA VAL A 119 -6.49 18.64 -9.46
C VAL A 119 -5.20 19.42 -9.71
N HIS A 120 -4.37 19.54 -8.67
CA HIS A 120 -3.02 20.10 -8.78
C HIS A 120 -1.98 18.99 -8.85
N GLY A 121 -0.94 19.18 -9.67
CA GLY A 121 0.11 18.16 -9.87
C GLY A 121 -0.41 16.88 -10.52
N GLY A 122 -1.40 17.01 -11.41
CA GLY A 122 -1.98 15.92 -12.19
C GLY A 122 -1.18 15.54 -13.43
#